data_AF-A0A0N0UZA8-F1
#
_entry.id   AF-A0A0N0UZA8-F1
#
_cell.length_a   1.000
_cell.length_b   1.000
_cell.length_c   1.000
_cell.angle_alpha   90.00
_cell.angle_beta   90.00
_cell.angle_gamma   90.00
#
_symmetry.space_group_name_H-M   'P 1'
#
loop_
_entity.id
_entity.type
_entity.pdbx_description
1 polymer ?
#
loop_
_entity_poly.entity_id
_entity_poly.type
_entity_poly.pdbx_seq_one_letter_code
_entity_poly.pdbx_strand_id
1 'polypeptide(L)'
;TRLCIITNDIRVNFCKEPERINAADGEIIKVWWLTSLWSNIYWDFIPVLLTENMLPTTRESFIRFKKSLFIPQKRDSNTHIALSAIHRYPQNTLLIIEIAKVCFFRKMFHVANMMISTLLASNFHHVVARSMRMHIFLNLALEQQEFSVAKVYFQQSINEGLFMTNHCLIEDEEPWCEFGLVYLGVAFRILTINRKKEDGFKDTEYVNYNNFINQLKKAEKCFQQGLTFSPTGLGNRSGFWVVHTQTLIELFKTNENFFHKDQPLRDLKDIYAQNAVKYYKFSGWFDELFDFDFFIERAKSSIEIYENSVLLKSYIPNMKFAFATMQFDFNPFLTTGDIKQILSWLYEANKNAKDLIEYKLGIYSFLNCFVQIQSPDEFISYVDKTINLIKKLLKEDLLKEDDNLIDKKKLKGVKFLLLYIEERVKPGILV
;
A
#
# COMPACT_ATOMS: atom_id res chain seq x y z
N THR A 1 -7.12 -27.41 -13.44
CA THR A 1 -7.76 -26.87 -12.23
C THR A 1 -6.65 -26.56 -11.25
N ARG A 2 -6.33 -25.28 -11.01
CA ARG A 2 -5.28 -24.89 -10.06
C ARG A 2 -5.83 -25.02 -8.64
N LEU A 3 -5.20 -25.83 -7.81
CA LEU A 3 -5.51 -25.94 -6.38
C LEU A 3 -4.80 -24.79 -5.66
N CYS A 4 -5.52 -23.72 -5.37
CA CYS A 4 -5.08 -22.72 -4.39
C CYS A 4 -5.44 -23.27 -3.01
N ILE A 5 -4.44 -23.63 -2.19
CA ILE A 5 -4.68 -23.98 -0.80
C ILE A 5 -4.59 -22.68 0.00
N ILE A 6 -5.75 -22.22 0.49
CA ILE A 6 -5.82 -21.15 1.49
C ILE A 6 -5.62 -21.81 2.86
N THR A 7 -4.36 -22.02 3.24
CA THR A 7 -4.01 -22.25 4.64
C THR A 7 -3.58 -20.90 5.19
N ASN A 8 -4.34 -20.30 6.11
CA ASN A 8 -4.07 -18.99 6.75
C ASN A 8 -4.04 -17.76 5.81
N ASP A 9 -4.92 -17.67 4.79
CA ASP A 9 -4.93 -16.58 3.80
C ASP A 9 -3.63 -16.41 2.97
N ILE A 10 -2.72 -17.40 3.04
CA ILE A 10 -1.50 -17.46 2.22
C ILE A 10 -1.85 -17.88 0.80
N ARG A 11 -2.01 -16.90 -0.09
CA ARG A 11 -2.17 -17.19 -1.53
C ARG A 11 -0.81 -17.44 -2.17
N VAL A 12 -0.65 -18.64 -2.71
CA VAL A 12 0.57 -19.08 -3.39
C VAL A 12 0.28 -19.48 -4.83
N ASN A 13 1.20 -19.17 -5.73
CA ASN A 13 1.13 -19.59 -7.12
C ASN A 13 1.89 -20.89 -7.33
N PHE A 14 1.23 -21.90 -7.84
CA PHE A 14 1.88 -23.12 -8.30
C PHE A 14 2.30 -23.02 -9.76
N CYS A 15 3.27 -23.86 -10.14
CA CYS A 15 3.58 -24.12 -11.55
C CYS A 15 2.31 -24.53 -12.32
N LYS A 16 2.26 -24.25 -13.63
CA LYS A 16 1.04 -24.51 -14.44
C LYS A 16 0.73 -26.01 -14.55
N GLU A 17 1.77 -26.84 -14.60
CA GLU A 17 1.70 -28.29 -14.66
C GLU A 17 2.64 -28.88 -13.61
N PRO A 18 2.25 -29.96 -12.92
CA PRO A 18 3.09 -30.56 -11.90
C PRO A 18 4.31 -31.22 -12.54
N GLU A 19 5.47 -31.03 -11.93
CA GLU A 19 6.72 -31.64 -12.38
C GLU A 19 6.75 -33.12 -11.96
N ARG A 20 7.25 -33.99 -12.83
CA ARG A 20 7.40 -35.42 -12.54
C ARG A 20 8.80 -35.66 -11.98
N ILE A 21 8.87 -36.11 -10.74
CA ILE A 21 10.13 -36.36 -10.03
C ILE A 21 10.20 -37.84 -9.70
N ASN A 22 11.36 -38.43 -9.94
CA ASN A 22 11.64 -39.79 -9.57
C ASN A 22 12.02 -39.82 -8.09
N ALA A 23 11.19 -40.43 -7.26
CA ALA A 23 11.52 -40.73 -5.88
C ALA A 23 12.64 -41.79 -5.82
N ALA A 24 13.35 -41.84 -4.69
CA ALA A 24 14.55 -42.66 -4.54
C ALA A 24 14.31 -44.18 -4.73
N ASP A 25 13.05 -44.62 -4.72
CA ASP A 25 12.56 -45.98 -4.92
C ASP A 25 12.08 -46.27 -6.37
N GLY A 26 12.16 -45.30 -7.28
CA GLY A 26 11.67 -45.44 -8.65
C GLY A 26 10.22 -45.00 -8.86
N GLU A 27 9.53 -44.53 -7.81
CA GLU A 27 8.18 -43.98 -7.96
C GLU A 27 8.20 -42.60 -8.63
N ILE A 28 7.30 -42.37 -9.60
CA ILE A 28 7.14 -41.06 -10.22
C ILE A 28 6.11 -40.26 -9.44
N ILE A 29 6.58 -39.30 -8.64
CA ILE A 29 5.73 -38.36 -7.91
C ILE A 29 5.49 -37.13 -8.78
N LYS A 30 4.25 -36.64 -8.79
CA LYS A 30 3.89 -35.36 -9.39
C LYS A 30 3.92 -34.27 -8.33
N VAL A 31 4.86 -33.33 -8.44
CA VAL A 31 5.05 -32.25 -7.48
C VAL A 31 4.59 -30.93 -8.08
N TRP A 32 3.71 -30.22 -7.37
CA TRP A 32 3.36 -28.85 -7.69
C TRP A 32 4.30 -27.91 -6.94
N TRP A 33 5.23 -27.28 -7.65
CA TRP A 33 6.17 -26.35 -7.03
C TRP A 33 5.59 -24.94 -6.94
N LEU A 34 5.95 -24.24 -5.88
CA LEU A 34 5.64 -22.84 -5.68
C LEU A 34 6.49 -21.97 -6.62
N THR A 35 5.83 -21.08 -7.35
CA THR A 35 6.46 -20.13 -8.28
C THR A 35 6.51 -18.73 -7.73
N SER A 36 5.54 -18.35 -6.88
CA SER A 36 5.54 -17.08 -6.16
C SER A 36 4.53 -17.11 -5.01
N LEU A 37 4.70 -16.18 -4.07
CA LEU A 37 3.66 -15.82 -3.10
C LEU A 37 2.89 -14.65 -3.70
N TRP A 38 1.57 -14.69 -3.67
CA TRP A 38 0.74 -13.77 -4.47
C TRP A 38 0.85 -12.32 -4.01
N SER A 39 1.06 -12.11 -2.70
CA SER A 39 1.20 -10.76 -2.14
C SER A 39 2.58 -10.53 -1.55
N ASN A 40 3.31 -9.61 -2.18
CA ASN A 40 4.59 -9.12 -1.69
C ASN A 40 4.47 -8.32 -0.39
N ILE A 41 3.24 -8.02 0.08
CA ILE A 41 3.00 -7.23 1.29
C ILE A 41 2.59 -8.05 2.52
N TYR A 42 2.32 -9.35 2.38
CA TYR A 42 1.88 -10.18 3.51
C TYR A 42 3.00 -11.06 4.10
N TRP A 43 4.03 -11.41 3.34
CA TRP A 43 5.11 -12.31 3.78
C TRP A 43 6.39 -11.56 4.11
N ASP A 44 7.00 -11.89 5.26
CA ASP A 44 8.22 -11.25 5.70
C ASP A 44 9.43 -11.54 4.77
N PHE A 45 10.50 -10.79 4.97
CA PHE A 45 11.73 -10.94 4.21
C PHE A 45 12.51 -12.19 4.61
N ILE A 46 13.16 -12.83 3.63
CA ILE A 46 14.16 -13.87 3.91
C ILE A 46 15.35 -13.21 4.63
N PRO A 47 15.68 -13.59 5.88
CA PRO A 47 16.66 -12.85 6.71
C PRO A 47 18.03 -12.68 6.05
N VAL A 48 18.52 -13.69 5.34
CA VAL A 48 19.82 -13.62 4.66
C VAL A 48 19.87 -12.50 3.62
N LEU A 49 18.75 -12.20 2.94
CA LEU A 49 18.67 -11.14 1.93
C LEU A 49 18.79 -9.73 2.53
N LEU A 50 18.62 -9.58 3.85
CA LEU A 50 18.78 -8.29 4.53
C LEU A 50 20.24 -7.95 4.83
N THR A 51 21.17 -8.89 4.65
CA THR A 51 22.59 -8.71 4.98
C THR A 51 23.37 -8.05 3.84
N GLU A 52 24.45 -7.31 4.18
CA GLU A 52 25.37 -6.66 3.23
C GLU A 52 26.03 -7.66 2.26
N ASN A 53 26.20 -8.92 2.65
CA ASN A 53 26.75 -9.95 1.76
C ASN A 53 25.79 -10.29 0.61
N MET A 54 24.47 -10.20 0.85
CA MET A 54 23.45 -10.53 -0.14
C MET A 54 22.99 -9.32 -0.95
N LEU A 55 22.75 -8.18 -0.31
CA LEU A 55 22.24 -6.96 -0.94
C LEU A 55 22.79 -5.70 -0.24
N PRO A 56 23.00 -4.61 -0.98
CA PRO A 56 23.68 -3.43 -0.42
C PRO A 56 22.88 -2.75 0.70
N THR A 57 23.61 -2.37 1.75
CA THR A 57 23.23 -1.63 2.96
C THR A 57 24.17 -0.45 3.19
N THR A 58 24.90 -0.01 2.17
CA THR A 58 25.69 1.22 2.17
C THR A 58 25.64 1.87 0.79
N ARG A 59 25.90 3.19 0.72
CA ARG A 59 25.84 3.94 -0.53
C ARG A 59 26.90 3.49 -1.53
N GLU A 60 28.12 3.24 -1.08
CA GLU A 60 29.25 2.78 -1.89
C GLU A 60 28.94 1.40 -2.48
N SER A 61 28.39 0.50 -1.65
CA SER A 61 28.03 -0.84 -2.06
C SER A 61 26.87 -0.85 -3.04
N PHE A 62 25.87 0.02 -2.84
CA PHE A 62 24.79 0.25 -3.80
C PHE A 62 25.30 0.71 -5.16
N ILE A 63 26.25 1.66 -5.20
CA ILE A 63 26.82 2.15 -6.47
C ILE A 63 27.53 1.02 -7.21
N ARG A 64 28.31 0.18 -6.52
CA ARG A 64 28.99 -1.00 -7.10
C ARG A 64 27.97 -2.03 -7.61
N PHE A 65 26.96 -2.32 -6.81
CA PHE A 65 25.88 -3.24 -7.17
C PHE A 65 25.15 -2.77 -8.42
N LYS A 66 24.72 -1.50 -8.45
CA LYS A 66 24.05 -0.87 -9.60
C LYS A 66 24.93 -0.93 -10.85
N LYS A 67 26.21 -0.55 -10.77
CA LYS A 67 27.13 -0.64 -11.92
C LYS A 67 27.23 -2.07 -12.46
N SER A 68 27.34 -3.06 -11.58
CA SER A 68 27.45 -4.48 -11.98
C SER A 68 26.17 -5.01 -12.62
N LEU A 69 25.00 -4.56 -12.15
CA LEU A 69 23.70 -4.94 -12.70
C LEU A 69 23.43 -4.33 -14.08
N PHE A 70 23.72 -3.03 -14.25
CA PHE A 70 23.41 -2.29 -15.49
C PHE A 70 24.53 -2.33 -16.54
N ILE A 71 25.77 -2.63 -16.13
CA ILE A 71 26.95 -2.67 -17.00
C ILE A 71 27.70 -3.99 -16.75
N PRO A 72 27.24 -5.11 -17.32
CA PRO A 72 27.80 -6.44 -17.04
C PRO A 72 29.30 -6.55 -17.35
N GLN A 73 29.84 -5.76 -18.29
CA GLN A 73 31.27 -5.78 -18.64
C GLN A 73 32.16 -5.20 -17.52
N LYS A 74 31.59 -4.44 -16.58
CA LYS A 74 32.32 -3.82 -15.45
C LYS A 74 32.06 -4.53 -14.13
N ARG A 75 31.65 -5.80 -14.18
CA ARG A 75 31.31 -6.58 -12.98
C ARG A 75 32.55 -6.81 -12.13
N ASP A 76 32.47 -6.38 -10.87
CA ASP A 76 33.50 -6.63 -9.87
C ASP A 76 33.44 -8.11 -9.42
N SER A 77 34.61 -8.73 -9.25
CA SER A 77 34.77 -10.08 -8.66
C SER A 77 34.08 -10.22 -7.29
N ASN A 78 34.03 -9.15 -6.50
CA ASN A 78 33.38 -9.10 -5.19
C ASN A 78 31.94 -8.56 -5.27
N THR A 79 31.13 -9.05 -6.23
CA THR A 79 29.72 -8.67 -6.26
C THR A 79 28.90 -9.42 -5.20
N HIS A 80 27.86 -8.76 -4.68
CA HIS A 80 26.86 -9.37 -3.81
C HIS A 80 26.30 -10.67 -4.38
N ILE A 81 26.07 -11.64 -3.50
CA ILE A 81 25.67 -13.01 -3.88
C ILE A 81 24.33 -13.02 -4.64
N ALA A 82 23.40 -12.12 -4.32
CA ALA A 82 22.10 -12.05 -4.98
C ALA A 82 22.21 -11.81 -6.49
N LEU A 83 23.18 -10.99 -6.94
CA LEU A 83 23.37 -10.74 -8.37
C LEU A 83 23.85 -12.02 -9.09
N SER A 84 24.77 -12.75 -8.47
CA SER A 84 25.21 -14.06 -8.97
C SER A 84 24.08 -15.07 -9.03
N ALA A 85 23.21 -15.09 -8.03
CA ALA A 85 22.07 -15.99 -7.98
C ALA A 85 21.05 -15.72 -9.10
N ILE A 86 20.71 -14.45 -9.35
CA ILE A 86 19.79 -14.05 -10.44
C ILE A 86 20.33 -14.50 -11.81
N HIS A 87 21.63 -14.28 -12.07
CA HIS A 87 22.23 -14.67 -13.35
C HIS A 87 22.37 -16.19 -13.51
N ARG A 88 22.63 -16.92 -12.42
CA ARG A 88 22.75 -18.39 -12.46
C ARG A 88 21.40 -19.08 -12.58
N TYR A 89 20.35 -18.49 -12.00
CA TYR A 89 19.01 -19.07 -11.95
C TYR A 89 17.93 -18.09 -12.47
N PRO A 90 18.02 -17.63 -13.74
CA PRO A 90 17.10 -16.62 -14.28
C PRO A 90 15.64 -17.10 -14.42
N GLN A 91 15.43 -18.42 -14.36
CA GLN A 91 14.11 -19.05 -14.40
C GLN A 91 13.46 -19.17 -13.02
N ASN A 92 14.20 -18.92 -11.94
CA ASN A 92 13.68 -19.06 -10.57
C ASN A 92 12.91 -17.80 -10.18
N THR A 93 11.62 -17.80 -10.49
CA THR A 93 10.69 -16.69 -10.24
C THR A 93 10.65 -16.27 -8.78
N LEU A 94 10.55 -17.22 -7.85
CA LEU A 94 10.46 -16.94 -6.42
C LEU A 94 11.73 -16.23 -5.91
N LEU A 95 12.90 -16.73 -6.30
CA LEU A 95 14.18 -16.10 -5.95
C LEU A 95 14.26 -14.65 -6.44
N ILE A 96 13.91 -14.41 -7.71
CA ILE A 96 13.98 -13.07 -8.30
C ILE A 96 13.00 -12.11 -7.62
N ILE A 97 11.77 -12.56 -7.35
CA ILE A 97 10.75 -11.75 -6.67
C ILE A 97 11.19 -11.39 -5.25
N GLU A 98 11.74 -12.34 -4.48
CA GLU A 98 12.17 -12.06 -3.10
C GLU A 98 13.36 -11.09 -3.04
N ILE A 99 14.31 -11.19 -3.98
CA ILE A 99 15.41 -10.22 -4.09
C ILE A 99 14.88 -8.84 -4.51
N ALA A 100 13.97 -8.79 -5.48
CA ALA A 100 13.36 -7.55 -5.94
C ALA A 100 12.50 -6.90 -4.84
N LYS A 101 11.82 -7.69 -4.01
CA LYS A 101 11.05 -7.23 -2.83
C LYS A 101 11.94 -6.45 -1.88
N VAL A 102 13.09 -7.00 -1.49
CA VAL A 102 14.04 -6.28 -0.61
C VAL A 102 14.52 -4.99 -1.28
N CYS A 103 14.88 -5.02 -2.56
CA CYS A 103 15.30 -3.82 -3.29
C CYS A 103 14.20 -2.75 -3.35
N PHE A 104 12.94 -3.16 -3.56
CA PHE A 104 11.77 -2.29 -3.57
C PHE A 104 11.57 -1.60 -2.21
N PHE A 105 11.61 -2.38 -1.13
CA PHE A 105 11.48 -1.85 0.23
C PHE A 105 12.69 -1.01 0.68
N ARG A 106 13.88 -1.19 0.08
CA ARG A 106 15.03 -0.30 0.23
C ARG A 106 14.98 0.95 -0.66
N LYS A 107 13.86 1.17 -1.36
CA LYS A 107 13.68 2.25 -2.34
C LYS A 107 14.69 2.23 -3.50
N MET A 108 15.30 1.07 -3.76
CA MET A 108 16.18 0.85 -4.91
C MET A 108 15.34 0.55 -6.17
N PHE A 109 14.37 1.41 -6.49
CA PHE A 109 13.31 1.15 -7.45
C PHE A 109 13.81 0.76 -8.84
N HIS A 110 14.80 1.46 -9.38
CA HIS A 110 15.38 1.10 -10.68
C HIS A 110 16.06 -0.27 -10.69
N VAL A 111 16.70 -0.64 -9.58
CA VAL A 111 17.33 -1.96 -9.42
C VAL A 111 16.25 -3.04 -9.37
N ALA A 112 15.22 -2.84 -8.55
CA ALA A 112 14.07 -3.75 -8.48
C ALA A 112 13.40 -3.90 -9.85
N ASN A 113 13.23 -2.81 -10.61
CA ASN A 113 12.65 -2.84 -11.95
C ASN A 113 13.47 -3.71 -12.91
N MET A 114 14.80 -3.63 -12.85
CA MET A 114 15.67 -4.41 -13.72
C MET A 114 15.60 -5.91 -13.41
N MET A 115 15.51 -6.26 -12.12
CA MET A 115 15.31 -7.65 -11.68
C MET A 115 13.98 -8.20 -12.18
N ILE A 116 12.89 -7.46 -11.94
CA ILE A 116 11.54 -7.85 -12.39
C ILE A 116 11.44 -7.91 -13.91
N SER A 117 12.12 -7.02 -14.63
CA SER A 117 12.14 -7.07 -16.09
C SER A 117 12.84 -8.30 -16.64
N THR A 118 13.84 -8.84 -15.93
CA THR A 118 14.47 -10.13 -16.28
C THR A 118 13.46 -11.27 -16.20
N LEU A 119 12.67 -11.30 -15.13
CA LEU A 119 11.59 -12.29 -14.97
C LEU A 119 10.49 -12.14 -16.03
N LEU A 120 10.08 -10.90 -16.32
CA LEU A 120 9.02 -10.65 -17.29
C LEU A 120 9.46 -10.89 -18.74
N ALA A 121 10.76 -10.96 -19.02
CA ALA A 121 11.27 -11.38 -20.33
C ALA A 121 10.99 -12.86 -20.62
N SER A 122 11.02 -13.73 -19.60
CA SER A 122 10.68 -15.15 -19.74
C SER A 122 9.22 -15.46 -19.41
N ASN A 123 8.59 -14.70 -18.52
CA ASN A 123 7.21 -14.91 -18.09
C ASN A 123 6.41 -13.60 -18.06
N PHE A 124 6.05 -13.10 -19.22
CA PHE A 124 5.45 -11.78 -19.38
C PHE A 124 4.02 -11.65 -18.82
N HIS A 125 3.32 -12.75 -18.53
CA HIS A 125 1.99 -12.76 -17.90
C HIS A 125 2.03 -12.95 -16.38
N HIS A 126 3.22 -12.92 -15.75
CA HIS A 126 3.34 -13.16 -14.32
C HIS A 126 2.76 -12.00 -13.49
N VAL A 127 1.54 -12.16 -12.98
CA VAL A 127 0.76 -11.10 -12.32
C VAL A 127 1.52 -10.46 -11.17
N VAL A 128 2.08 -11.23 -10.23
CA VAL A 128 2.82 -10.67 -9.07
C VAL A 128 4.00 -9.79 -9.51
N ALA A 129 4.67 -10.15 -10.61
CA ALA A 129 5.82 -9.41 -11.11
C ALA A 129 5.36 -8.12 -11.82
N ARG A 130 4.26 -8.20 -12.58
CA ARG A 130 3.60 -7.04 -13.19
C ARG A 130 3.09 -6.06 -12.13
N SER A 131 2.42 -6.55 -11.09
CA SER A 131 1.99 -5.76 -9.94
C SER A 131 3.17 -5.08 -9.24
N MET A 132 4.26 -5.80 -8.97
CA MET A 132 5.46 -5.16 -8.40
C MET A 132 6.03 -4.07 -9.32
N ARG A 133 6.11 -4.31 -10.64
CA ARG A 133 6.60 -3.31 -11.60
C ARG A 133 5.70 -2.08 -11.68
N MET A 134 4.38 -2.28 -11.63
CA MET A 134 3.40 -1.20 -11.50
C MET A 134 3.70 -0.34 -10.26
N HIS A 135 3.89 -0.95 -9.09
CA HIS A 135 4.23 -0.22 -7.86
C HIS A 135 5.59 0.48 -7.90
N ILE A 136 6.57 -0.13 -8.56
CA ILE A 136 7.87 0.51 -8.79
C ILE A 136 7.69 1.80 -9.58
N PHE A 137 6.91 1.78 -10.67
CA PHE A 137 6.63 2.99 -11.45
C PHE A 137 5.79 4.00 -10.69
N LEU A 138 4.80 3.58 -9.90
CA LEU A 138 4.04 4.46 -9.01
C LEU A 138 4.98 5.22 -8.05
N ASN A 139 5.87 4.51 -7.34
CA ASN A 139 6.80 5.13 -6.41
C ASN A 139 7.78 6.07 -7.13
N LEU A 140 8.32 5.66 -8.27
CA LEU A 140 9.16 6.53 -9.09
C LEU A 140 8.43 7.80 -9.52
N ALA A 141 7.15 7.72 -9.89
CA ALA A 141 6.33 8.87 -10.27
C ALA A 141 6.15 9.85 -9.10
N LEU A 142 5.84 9.32 -7.92
CA LEU A 142 5.57 10.08 -6.71
C LEU A 142 6.81 10.83 -6.19
N GLU A 143 8.01 10.28 -6.40
CA GLU A 143 9.28 10.91 -6.01
C GLU A 143 9.75 12.03 -6.96
N GLN A 144 9.14 12.17 -8.15
CA GLN A 144 9.58 13.18 -9.11
C GLN A 144 9.18 14.59 -8.69
N GLN A 145 10.17 15.49 -8.72
CA GLN A 145 9.91 16.91 -8.52
C GLN A 145 9.12 17.51 -9.68
N GLU A 146 9.53 17.18 -10.91
CA GLU A 146 8.91 17.64 -12.15
C GLU A 146 7.73 16.75 -12.54
N PHE A 147 6.57 17.36 -12.78
CA PHE A 147 5.38 16.61 -13.16
C PHE A 147 5.47 15.98 -14.55
N SER A 148 6.18 16.59 -15.50
CA SER A 148 6.42 16.04 -16.84
C SER A 148 7.02 14.64 -16.76
N VAL A 149 8.00 14.44 -15.88
CA VAL A 149 8.65 13.14 -15.62
C VAL A 149 7.71 12.22 -14.84
N ALA A 150 7.03 12.74 -13.80
CA ALA A 150 6.06 11.97 -13.02
C ALA A 150 4.97 11.35 -13.92
N LYS A 151 4.46 12.12 -14.89
CA LYS A 151 3.42 11.71 -15.83
C LYS A 151 3.84 10.50 -16.66
N VAL A 152 5.10 10.43 -17.09
CA VAL A 152 5.64 9.26 -17.82
C VAL A 152 5.61 8.02 -16.95
N TYR A 153 6.07 8.11 -15.70
CA TYR A 153 6.03 6.96 -14.78
C TYR A 153 4.61 6.56 -14.40
N PHE A 154 3.71 7.50 -14.16
CA PHE A 154 2.29 7.18 -13.95
C PHE A 154 1.69 6.46 -15.15
N GLN A 155 2.01 6.91 -16.38
CA GLN A 155 1.53 6.23 -17.58
C GLN A 155 2.08 4.80 -17.68
N GLN A 156 3.35 4.58 -17.35
CA GLN A 156 3.92 3.22 -17.32
C GLN A 156 3.25 2.35 -16.25
N SER A 157 2.99 2.90 -15.06
CA SER A 157 2.24 2.21 -13.99
C SER A 157 0.83 1.84 -14.46
N ILE A 158 0.11 2.76 -15.11
CA ILE A 158 -1.23 2.49 -15.65
C ILE A 158 -1.17 1.41 -16.75
N ASN A 159 -0.17 1.45 -17.62
CA ASN A 159 -0.01 0.46 -18.68
C ASN A 159 0.22 -0.95 -18.13
N GLU A 160 0.97 -1.10 -17.03
CA GLU A 160 1.10 -2.40 -16.34
C GLU A 160 -0.24 -2.89 -15.80
N GLY A 161 -1.00 -2.01 -15.14
CA GLY A 161 -2.35 -2.31 -14.66
C GLY A 161 -3.28 -2.77 -15.78
N LEU A 162 -3.37 -1.99 -16.86
CA LEU A 162 -4.19 -2.33 -18.03
C LEU A 162 -3.74 -3.62 -18.70
N PHE A 163 -2.44 -3.87 -18.78
CA PHE A 163 -1.91 -5.12 -19.32
C PHE A 163 -2.39 -6.31 -18.50
N MET A 164 -2.31 -6.21 -17.17
CA MET A 164 -2.80 -7.28 -16.28
C MET A 164 -4.29 -7.53 -16.48
N THR A 165 -5.13 -6.48 -16.47
CA THR A 165 -6.58 -6.63 -16.57
C THR A 165 -7.04 -7.16 -17.92
N ASN A 166 -6.29 -6.92 -18.99
CA ASN A 166 -6.69 -7.30 -20.35
C ASN A 166 -6.08 -8.63 -20.81
N HIS A 167 -4.93 -9.03 -20.25
CA HIS A 167 -4.14 -10.15 -20.79
C HIS A 167 -3.73 -11.18 -19.75
N CYS A 168 -3.90 -10.92 -18.45
CA CYS A 168 -3.54 -11.86 -17.41
C CYS A 168 -4.80 -12.44 -16.74
N LEU A 169 -4.68 -13.65 -16.21
CA LEU A 169 -5.69 -14.23 -15.33
C LEU A 169 -5.46 -13.70 -13.92
N ILE A 170 -6.31 -12.78 -13.47
CA ILE A 170 -6.33 -12.26 -12.11
C ILE A 170 -7.34 -13.08 -11.32
N GLU A 171 -6.90 -13.75 -10.26
CA GLU A 171 -7.74 -14.64 -9.42
C GLU A 171 -7.86 -14.09 -7.99
N ASP A 172 -7.63 -12.80 -7.80
CA ASP A 172 -7.39 -12.21 -6.49
C ASP A 172 -7.74 -10.72 -6.42
N GLU A 173 -8.07 -10.28 -5.20
CA GLU A 173 -8.41 -8.90 -4.88
C GLU A 173 -7.23 -7.93 -5.01
N GLU A 174 -6.02 -8.37 -4.67
CA GLU A 174 -4.86 -7.51 -4.47
C GLU A 174 -4.44 -6.75 -5.73
N PRO A 175 -4.26 -7.38 -6.91
CA PRO A 175 -3.84 -6.64 -8.11
C PRO A 175 -4.82 -5.54 -8.51
N TRP A 176 -6.12 -5.72 -8.24
CA TRP A 176 -7.14 -4.70 -8.46
C TRP A 176 -7.03 -3.56 -7.47
N CYS A 177 -6.84 -3.87 -6.18
CA CYS A 177 -6.61 -2.88 -5.15
C CYS A 177 -5.37 -2.02 -5.46
N GLU A 178 -4.28 -2.69 -5.80
CA GLU A 178 -3.02 -2.07 -6.20
C GLU A 178 -3.16 -1.19 -7.44
N PHE A 179 -3.95 -1.62 -8.42
CA PHE A 179 -4.20 -0.79 -9.60
C PHE A 179 -5.06 0.44 -9.28
N GLY A 180 -6.05 0.31 -8.39
CA GLY A 180 -6.83 1.45 -7.90
C GLY A 180 -5.96 2.50 -7.20
N LEU A 181 -4.95 2.06 -6.45
CA LEU A 181 -3.99 2.94 -5.77
C LEU A 181 -3.11 3.74 -6.73
N VAL A 182 -2.84 3.22 -7.93
CA VAL A 182 -2.17 4.00 -8.99
C VAL A 182 -3.01 5.20 -9.39
N TYR A 183 -4.32 5.00 -9.62
CA TYR A 183 -5.22 6.09 -9.99
C TYR A 183 -5.41 7.10 -8.85
N LEU A 184 -5.44 6.66 -7.58
CA LEU A 184 -5.39 7.55 -6.43
C LEU A 184 -4.10 8.39 -6.42
N GLY A 185 -2.94 7.77 -6.64
CA GLY A 185 -1.66 8.49 -6.73
C GLY A 185 -1.66 9.58 -7.80
N VAL A 186 -2.26 9.31 -8.97
CA VAL A 186 -2.44 10.33 -10.02
C VAL A 186 -3.36 11.45 -9.54
N ALA A 187 -4.51 11.11 -8.95
CA ALA A 187 -5.47 12.10 -8.46
C ALA A 187 -4.82 13.05 -7.44
N PHE A 188 -4.08 12.53 -6.47
CA PHE A 188 -3.45 13.37 -5.45
C PHE A 188 -2.25 14.15 -5.98
N ARG A 189 -1.54 13.64 -7.00
CA ARG A 189 -0.53 14.46 -7.69
C ARG A 189 -1.16 15.67 -8.39
N ILE A 190 -2.29 15.48 -9.08
CA ILE A 190 -3.06 16.56 -9.70
C ILE A 190 -3.48 17.58 -8.63
N LEU A 191 -4.05 17.11 -7.53
CA LEU A 191 -4.49 17.96 -6.41
C LEU A 191 -3.33 18.79 -5.84
N THR A 192 -2.20 18.14 -5.56
CA THR A 192 -1.01 18.76 -4.98
C THR A 192 -0.45 19.84 -5.89
N ILE A 193 -0.35 19.57 -7.20
CA ILE A 193 0.13 20.56 -8.19
C ILE A 193 -0.78 21.78 -8.23
N ASN A 194 -2.09 21.56 -8.27
CA ASN A 194 -3.05 22.63 -8.38
C ASN A 194 -3.05 23.53 -7.13
N ARG A 195 -3.00 22.93 -5.94
CA ARG A 195 -3.09 23.67 -4.67
C ARG A 195 -1.78 24.33 -4.27
N LYS A 196 -0.65 23.63 -4.43
CA LYS A 196 0.69 24.16 -4.06
C LYS A 196 1.33 25.02 -5.16
N LYS A 197 0.66 25.19 -6.30
CA LYS A 197 1.12 25.99 -7.45
C LYS A 197 2.56 25.64 -7.84
N GLU A 198 2.82 24.37 -8.13
CA GLU A 198 4.17 23.94 -8.49
C GLU A 198 4.69 24.72 -9.71
N ASP A 199 5.81 25.42 -9.52
CA ASP A 199 6.40 26.30 -10.53
C ASP A 199 6.70 25.55 -11.84
N GLY A 200 6.50 26.24 -12.97
CA GLY A 200 6.81 25.71 -14.30
C GLY A 200 5.77 24.77 -14.90
N PHE A 201 4.68 24.46 -14.19
CA PHE A 201 3.60 23.65 -14.72
C PHE A 201 2.65 24.43 -15.65
N LYS A 202 2.37 23.89 -16.85
CA LYS A 202 1.50 24.52 -17.88
C LYS A 202 0.43 23.59 -18.48
N ASP A 203 0.32 22.33 -18.03
CA ASP A 203 -0.57 21.33 -18.64
C ASP A 203 -2.00 21.41 -18.05
N THR A 204 -2.71 22.49 -18.33
CA THR A 204 -4.07 22.74 -17.83
C THR A 204 -5.10 21.71 -18.33
N GLU A 205 -4.82 21.03 -19.45
CA GLU A 205 -5.64 19.92 -19.96
C GLU A 205 -5.56 18.68 -19.05
N TYR A 206 -4.42 18.46 -18.40
CA TYR A 206 -4.25 17.35 -17.47
C TYR A 206 -4.58 17.71 -16.02
N VAL A 207 -4.10 18.85 -15.52
CA VAL A 207 -4.34 19.27 -14.12
C VAL A 207 -5.56 20.17 -14.08
N ASN A 208 -6.72 19.51 -13.96
CA ASN A 208 -8.00 20.16 -13.74
C ASN A 208 -8.91 19.28 -12.88
N TYR A 209 -9.96 19.90 -12.37
CA TYR A 209 -10.92 19.26 -11.47
C TYR A 209 -11.61 18.04 -12.10
N ASN A 210 -11.96 18.12 -13.38
CA ASN A 210 -12.62 17.03 -14.09
C ASN A 210 -11.72 15.79 -14.17
N ASN A 211 -10.44 15.97 -14.52
CA ASN A 211 -9.49 14.87 -14.55
C ASN A 211 -9.25 14.33 -13.13
N PHE A 212 -9.09 15.19 -12.12
CA PHE A 212 -8.98 14.77 -10.71
C PHE A 212 -10.12 13.83 -10.29
N ILE A 213 -11.37 14.24 -10.48
CA ILE A 213 -12.56 13.42 -10.17
C ILE A 213 -12.61 12.15 -11.02
N ASN A 214 -12.21 12.23 -12.30
CA ASN A 214 -12.16 11.06 -13.18
C ASN A 214 -11.16 10.01 -12.69
N GLN A 215 -9.99 10.41 -12.19
CA GLN A 215 -9.02 9.48 -11.61
C GLN A 215 -9.56 8.83 -10.33
N LEU A 216 -10.24 9.58 -9.45
CA LEU A 216 -10.91 9.01 -8.28
C LEU A 216 -11.95 7.95 -8.67
N LYS A 217 -12.76 8.21 -9.71
CA LYS A 217 -13.74 7.23 -10.22
C LYS A 217 -13.09 5.98 -10.82
N LYS A 218 -11.95 6.14 -11.51
CA LYS A 218 -11.19 5.00 -12.01
C LYS A 218 -10.62 4.16 -10.87
N ALA A 219 -10.12 4.81 -9.83
CA ALA A 219 -9.68 4.12 -8.61
C ALA A 219 -10.83 3.35 -7.96
N GLU A 220 -11.98 4.00 -7.74
CA GLU A 220 -13.20 3.36 -7.21
C GLU A 220 -13.59 2.12 -8.03
N LYS A 221 -13.59 2.23 -9.36
CA LYS A 221 -13.90 1.10 -10.25
C LYS A 221 -12.94 -0.08 -10.02
N CYS A 222 -11.64 0.17 -9.90
CA CYS A 222 -10.66 -0.87 -9.59
C CYS A 222 -10.94 -1.52 -8.23
N PHE A 223 -11.21 -0.73 -7.19
CA PHE A 223 -11.53 -1.28 -5.87
C PHE A 223 -12.83 -2.10 -5.86
N GLN A 224 -13.86 -1.65 -6.59
CA GLN A 224 -15.09 -2.43 -6.78
C GLN A 224 -14.85 -3.74 -7.53
N GLN A 225 -13.95 -3.77 -8.51
CA GLN A 225 -13.53 -5.03 -9.12
C GLN A 225 -12.81 -5.92 -8.10
N GLY A 226 -11.93 -5.37 -7.27
CA GLY A 226 -11.28 -6.14 -6.19
C GLY A 226 -12.27 -6.83 -5.26
N LEU A 227 -13.37 -6.15 -4.90
CA LEU A 227 -14.43 -6.71 -4.06
C LEU A 227 -15.05 -7.99 -4.64
N THR A 228 -15.15 -8.14 -5.97
CA THR A 228 -15.75 -9.34 -6.58
C THR A 228 -14.87 -10.59 -6.46
N PHE A 229 -13.56 -10.41 -6.18
CA PHE A 229 -12.61 -11.50 -5.94
C PHE A 229 -12.44 -11.83 -4.45
N SER A 230 -13.00 -11.01 -3.56
CA SER A 230 -13.08 -11.35 -2.14
C SER A 230 -14.12 -12.45 -1.92
N PRO A 231 -13.80 -13.54 -1.19
CA PRO A 231 -14.76 -14.61 -0.88
C PRO A 231 -16.03 -14.11 -0.19
N THR A 232 -15.95 -13.00 0.55
CA THR A 232 -17.08 -12.41 1.27
C THR A 232 -17.81 -11.34 0.45
N GLY A 233 -17.28 -10.94 -0.72
CA GLY A 233 -17.74 -9.76 -1.45
C GLY A 233 -17.42 -8.42 -0.75
N LEU A 234 -16.73 -8.46 0.41
CA LEU A 234 -16.50 -7.34 1.32
C LEU A 234 -15.01 -7.17 1.65
N GLY A 235 -14.13 -7.54 0.70
CA GLY A 235 -12.66 -7.58 0.87
C GLY A 235 -12.10 -6.49 1.79
N ASN A 236 -11.34 -6.89 2.81
CA ASN A 236 -10.90 -6.00 3.90
C ASN A 236 -10.16 -4.76 3.38
N ARG A 237 -9.38 -4.92 2.31
CA ARG A 237 -8.56 -3.85 1.75
C ARG A 237 -9.34 -3.04 0.71
N SER A 238 -9.96 -3.68 -0.27
CA SER A 238 -10.73 -2.99 -1.32
C SER A 238 -11.96 -2.29 -0.76
N GLY A 239 -12.63 -2.86 0.24
CA GLY A 239 -13.76 -2.25 0.93
C GLY A 239 -13.39 -0.91 1.54
N PHE A 240 -12.30 -0.87 2.31
CA PHE A 240 -11.75 0.37 2.86
C PHE A 240 -11.53 1.43 1.76
N TRP A 241 -10.89 1.04 0.66
CA TRP A 241 -10.58 1.97 -0.42
C TRP A 241 -11.81 2.42 -1.23
N VAL A 242 -12.84 1.58 -1.38
CA VAL A 242 -14.14 1.98 -1.96
C VAL A 242 -14.77 3.07 -1.11
N VAL A 243 -14.90 2.86 0.21
CA VAL A 243 -15.52 3.85 1.10
C VAL A 243 -14.73 5.16 1.08
N HIS A 244 -13.39 5.08 1.12
CA HIS A 244 -12.54 6.25 1.07
C HIS A 244 -12.66 7.02 -0.26
N THR A 245 -12.60 6.34 -1.41
CA THR A 245 -12.74 7.00 -2.72
C THR A 245 -14.09 7.66 -2.92
N GLN A 246 -15.18 6.97 -2.56
CA GLN A 246 -16.53 7.54 -2.60
C GLN A 246 -16.65 8.79 -1.74
N THR A 247 -16.06 8.73 -0.53
CA THR A 247 -16.02 9.86 0.40
C THR A 247 -15.25 11.05 -0.16
N LEU A 248 -14.08 10.82 -0.78
CA LEU A 248 -13.35 11.90 -1.44
C LEU A 248 -14.15 12.52 -2.58
N ILE A 249 -14.77 11.71 -3.43
CA ILE A 249 -15.61 12.21 -4.53
C ILE A 249 -16.74 13.10 -3.97
N GLU A 250 -17.42 12.67 -2.92
CA GLU A 250 -18.51 13.44 -2.29
C GLU A 250 -18.00 14.71 -1.60
N LEU A 251 -16.87 14.64 -0.89
CA LEU A 251 -16.24 15.76 -0.20
C LEU A 251 -15.87 16.88 -1.18
N PHE A 252 -15.22 16.53 -2.30
CA PHE A 252 -14.79 17.51 -3.30
C PHE A 252 -15.96 18.05 -4.12
N LYS A 253 -17.00 17.25 -4.41
CA LYS A 253 -18.25 17.76 -5.02
C LYS A 253 -19.00 18.72 -4.11
N THR A 254 -18.99 18.45 -2.81
CA THR A 254 -19.67 19.30 -1.82
C THR A 254 -18.94 20.63 -1.63
N ASN A 255 -17.63 20.65 -1.85
CA ASN A 255 -16.82 21.86 -1.73
C ASN A 255 -15.67 21.88 -2.75
N GLU A 256 -15.96 22.33 -3.97
CA GLU A 256 -14.97 22.40 -5.05
C GLU A 256 -13.79 23.34 -4.72
N ASN A 257 -13.96 24.28 -3.78
CA ASN A 257 -12.85 25.11 -3.31
C ASN A 257 -11.71 24.30 -2.68
N PHE A 258 -11.99 23.07 -2.20
CA PHE A 258 -10.94 22.16 -1.77
C PHE A 258 -10.00 21.78 -2.91
N PHE A 259 -10.40 21.84 -4.17
CA PHE A 259 -9.47 21.68 -5.28
C PHE A 259 -8.68 22.96 -5.54
N HIS A 260 -9.32 24.13 -5.51
CA HIS A 260 -8.76 25.39 -6.00
C HIS A 260 -7.94 26.19 -4.99
N LYS A 261 -8.18 26.02 -3.69
CA LYS A 261 -7.56 26.83 -2.63
C LYS A 261 -6.65 26.00 -1.78
N ASP A 262 -5.49 26.53 -1.43
CA ASP A 262 -4.59 25.97 -0.42
C ASP A 262 -5.14 26.23 0.98
N GLN A 263 -6.19 25.50 1.34
CA GLN A 263 -6.84 25.55 2.65
C GLN A 263 -6.92 24.14 3.24
N PRO A 264 -6.73 23.95 4.56
CA PRO A 264 -6.80 22.62 5.17
C PRO A 264 -8.05 21.85 4.76
N LEU A 265 -7.88 20.60 4.31
CA LEU A 265 -9.01 19.73 3.99
C LEU A 265 -9.67 19.29 5.30
N ARG A 266 -10.97 19.58 5.42
CA ARG A 266 -11.77 19.31 6.62
C ARG A 266 -13.12 18.74 6.23
N ASP A 267 -13.52 17.68 6.91
CA ASP A 267 -14.84 17.08 6.79
C ASP A 267 -15.79 17.67 7.84
N LEU A 268 -16.25 18.90 7.59
CA LEU A 268 -17.15 19.61 8.51
C LEU A 268 -18.58 19.03 8.54
N LYS A 269 -18.92 18.15 7.59
CA LYS A 269 -20.26 17.56 7.45
C LYS A 269 -20.29 16.08 7.86
N ASP A 270 -19.18 15.54 8.38
CA ASP A 270 -19.00 14.13 8.75
C ASP A 270 -19.36 13.15 7.61
N ILE A 271 -19.00 13.51 6.37
CA ILE A 271 -19.20 12.71 5.15
C ILE A 271 -18.52 11.34 5.30
N TYR A 272 -17.35 11.28 5.92
CA TYR A 272 -16.64 10.01 6.18
C TYR A 272 -17.50 9.03 6.99
N ALA A 273 -18.05 9.47 8.12
CA ALA A 273 -18.89 8.61 8.95
C ALA A 273 -20.21 8.25 8.24
N GLN A 274 -20.81 9.20 7.53
CA GLN A 274 -22.04 8.94 6.78
C GLN A 274 -21.84 7.86 5.70
N ASN A 275 -20.76 7.92 4.95
CA ASN A 275 -20.46 6.92 3.93
C ASN A 275 -20.02 5.58 4.52
N ALA A 276 -19.30 5.60 5.64
CA ALA A 276 -19.03 4.39 6.41
C ALA A 276 -20.33 3.69 6.81
N VAL A 277 -21.30 4.44 7.37
CA VAL A 277 -22.60 3.89 7.78
C VAL A 277 -23.36 3.29 6.60
N LYS A 278 -23.36 3.94 5.43
CA LYS A 278 -23.97 3.37 4.21
C LYS A 278 -23.30 2.04 3.83
N TYR A 279 -21.97 1.98 3.87
CA TYR A 279 -21.21 0.78 3.55
C TYR A 279 -21.43 -0.34 4.56
N TYR A 280 -21.44 -0.05 5.86
CA TYR A 280 -21.70 -1.01 6.92
C TYR A 280 -23.14 -1.56 6.85
N LYS A 281 -24.13 -0.74 6.50
CA LYS A 281 -25.49 -1.20 6.18
C LYS A 281 -25.50 -2.17 4.99
N PHE A 282 -24.86 -1.79 3.89
CA PHE A 282 -24.72 -2.65 2.72
C PHE A 282 -24.04 -3.99 3.06
N SER A 283 -23.03 -3.94 3.93
CA SER A 283 -22.23 -5.10 4.36
C SER A 283 -22.95 -5.98 5.39
N GLY A 284 -24.15 -5.61 5.84
CA GLY A 284 -24.89 -6.32 6.89
C GLY A 284 -24.28 -6.16 8.29
N TRP A 285 -23.44 -5.15 8.52
CA TRP A 285 -22.90 -4.82 9.86
C TRP A 285 -23.89 -3.98 10.68
N PHE A 286 -24.85 -3.33 10.01
CA PHE A 286 -25.96 -2.63 10.64
C PHE A 286 -27.29 -3.19 10.12
N ASP A 287 -28.25 -3.32 11.04
CA ASP A 287 -29.66 -3.51 10.72
C ASP A 287 -30.44 -2.20 10.96
N GLU A 288 -31.78 -2.25 10.89
CA GLU A 288 -32.64 -1.09 11.12
C GLU A 288 -32.66 -0.62 12.59
N LEU A 289 -32.33 -1.51 13.54
CA LEU A 289 -32.38 -1.26 14.99
C LEU A 289 -31.05 -0.74 15.56
N PHE A 290 -29.96 -0.89 14.81
CA PHE A 290 -28.61 -0.49 15.16
C PHE A 290 -28.12 -1.12 16.47
N ASP A 291 -27.62 -2.36 16.36
CA ASP A 291 -26.87 -3.01 17.44
C ASP A 291 -25.41 -2.50 17.48
N PHE A 292 -25.13 -1.61 18.44
CA PHE A 292 -23.81 -1.01 18.60
C PHE A 292 -22.77 -2.01 19.13
N ASP A 293 -23.17 -2.94 19.98
CA ASP A 293 -22.26 -3.92 20.57
C ASP A 293 -21.80 -4.92 19.50
N PHE A 294 -22.74 -5.41 18.67
CA PHE A 294 -22.41 -6.24 17.51
C PHE A 294 -21.45 -5.54 16.54
N PHE A 295 -21.66 -4.25 16.27
CA PHE A 295 -20.76 -3.47 15.41
C PHE A 295 -19.33 -3.43 15.97
N ILE A 296 -19.18 -3.17 17.27
CA ILE A 296 -17.87 -3.15 17.93
C ILE A 296 -17.19 -4.52 17.86
N GLU A 297 -17.91 -5.60 18.17
CA GLU A 297 -17.38 -6.96 18.10
C GLU A 297 -16.95 -7.32 16.68
N ARG A 298 -17.75 -6.96 15.68
CA ARG A 298 -17.44 -7.22 14.27
C ARG A 298 -16.21 -6.44 13.80
N ALA A 299 -16.10 -5.18 14.21
CA ALA A 299 -14.93 -4.34 13.91
C ALA A 299 -13.66 -4.92 14.52
N LYS A 300 -13.69 -5.30 15.82
CA LYS A 300 -12.55 -5.93 16.51
C LYS A 300 -12.14 -7.24 15.85
N SER A 301 -13.10 -8.12 15.58
CA SER A 301 -12.84 -9.40 14.90
C SER A 301 -12.21 -9.21 13.52
N SER A 302 -12.68 -8.23 12.75
CA SER A 302 -12.11 -7.94 11.42
C SER A 302 -10.67 -7.43 11.51
N ILE A 303 -10.38 -6.59 12.50
CA ILE A 303 -9.02 -6.10 12.80
C ILE A 303 -8.10 -7.26 13.19
N GLU A 304 -8.52 -8.13 14.09
CA GLU A 304 -7.73 -9.28 14.55
C GLU A 304 -7.44 -10.28 13.43
N ILE A 305 -8.44 -10.59 12.60
CA ILE A 305 -8.25 -11.47 11.43
C ILE A 305 -7.21 -10.86 10.48
N TYR A 306 -7.31 -9.56 10.19
CA TYR A 306 -6.37 -8.88 9.31
C TYR A 306 -4.96 -8.84 9.90
N GLU A 307 -4.84 -8.55 11.20
CA GLU A 307 -3.58 -8.55 11.92
C GLU A 307 -2.88 -9.91 11.87
N ASN A 308 -3.63 -11.00 12.01
CA ASN A 308 -3.09 -12.36 11.94
C ASN A 308 -2.70 -12.79 10.50
N SER A 309 -3.19 -12.10 9.47
CA SER A 309 -2.88 -12.40 8.06
C SER A 309 -1.63 -11.68 7.52
N VAL A 310 -1.12 -10.68 8.24
CA VAL A 310 -0.01 -9.83 7.82
C VAL A 310 1.24 -10.17 8.62
N LEU A 311 2.26 -10.74 7.99
CA LEU A 311 3.55 -11.02 8.63
C LEU A 311 4.67 -10.08 8.20
N LEU A 312 4.49 -9.29 7.14
CA LEU A 312 5.54 -8.42 6.63
C LEU A 312 5.83 -7.27 7.58
N LYS A 313 7.04 -7.22 8.13
CA LYS A 313 7.47 -6.15 9.05
C LYS A 313 7.38 -4.74 8.45
N SER A 314 7.59 -4.60 7.14
CA SER A 314 7.46 -3.32 6.44
C SER A 314 6.00 -2.86 6.23
N TYR A 315 5.01 -3.70 6.54
CA TYR A 315 3.58 -3.34 6.43
C TYR A 315 2.91 -3.21 7.81
N ILE A 316 3.42 -3.88 8.85
CA ILE A 316 2.89 -3.82 10.22
C ILE A 316 2.70 -2.38 10.75
N PRO A 317 3.68 -1.44 10.62
CA PRO A 317 3.48 -0.07 11.08
C PRO A 317 2.27 0.60 10.43
N ASN A 318 2.13 0.39 9.12
CA ASN A 318 1.03 0.92 8.34
C ASN A 318 -0.30 0.30 8.73
N MET A 319 -0.35 -1.01 8.98
CA MET A 319 -1.55 -1.70 9.44
C MET A 319 -2.08 -1.12 10.75
N LYS A 320 -1.19 -0.87 11.73
CA LYS A 320 -1.58 -0.22 12.99
C LYS A 320 -2.09 1.20 12.78
N PHE A 321 -1.48 1.96 11.87
CA PHE A 321 -1.99 3.26 11.45
C PHE A 321 -3.35 3.16 10.72
N ALA A 322 -3.59 2.10 9.94
CA ALA A 322 -4.86 1.80 9.29
C ALA A 322 -5.99 1.58 10.28
N PHE A 323 -5.76 0.80 11.32
CA PHE A 323 -6.76 0.57 12.37
C PHE A 323 -7.12 1.85 13.11
N ALA A 324 -6.10 2.63 13.49
CA ALA A 324 -6.29 3.95 14.07
C ALA A 324 -7.11 4.88 13.16
N THR A 325 -6.81 4.88 11.86
CA THR A 325 -7.52 5.68 10.85
C THR A 325 -8.96 5.22 10.64
N MET A 326 -9.19 3.91 10.51
CA MET A 326 -10.52 3.33 10.36
C MET A 326 -11.41 3.75 11.53
N GLN A 327 -10.90 3.59 12.76
CA GLN A 327 -11.64 3.95 13.96
C GLN A 327 -11.85 5.46 14.06
N PHE A 328 -10.85 6.30 13.81
CA PHE A 328 -10.98 7.74 13.97
C PHE A 328 -11.82 8.41 12.88
N ASP A 329 -11.62 8.04 11.61
CA ASP A 329 -12.24 8.74 10.47
C ASP A 329 -13.66 8.25 10.19
N PHE A 330 -13.89 6.94 10.30
CA PHE A 330 -15.12 6.30 9.82
C PHE A 330 -16.08 5.87 10.93
N ASN A 331 -15.65 5.83 12.20
CA ASN A 331 -16.58 5.48 13.27
C ASN A 331 -17.62 6.61 13.49
N PRO A 332 -18.93 6.31 13.39
CA PRO A 332 -19.98 7.29 13.68
C PRO A 332 -19.99 7.75 15.15
N PHE A 333 -19.54 6.92 16.09
CA PHE A 333 -19.58 7.18 17.53
C PHE A 333 -18.21 6.92 18.16
N LEU A 334 -17.49 7.99 18.51
CA LEU A 334 -16.19 7.88 19.16
C LEU A 334 -16.36 8.02 20.68
N THR A 335 -15.83 7.06 21.42
CA THR A 335 -15.74 7.10 22.88
C THR A 335 -14.33 7.44 23.34
N THR A 336 -14.16 7.69 24.63
CA THR A 336 -12.84 7.97 25.21
C THR A 336 -11.95 6.73 25.15
N GLY A 337 -12.52 5.55 25.34
CA GLY A 337 -11.87 4.25 25.15
C GLY A 337 -11.36 4.06 23.72
N ASP A 338 -12.18 4.44 22.71
CA ASP A 338 -11.75 4.40 21.31
C ASP A 338 -10.52 5.28 21.06
N ILE A 339 -10.51 6.50 21.61
CA ILE A 339 -9.37 7.42 21.44
C ILE A 339 -8.12 6.88 22.13
N LYS A 340 -8.24 6.27 23.32
CA LYS A 340 -7.12 5.61 24.01
C LYS A 340 -6.58 4.44 23.19
N GLN A 341 -7.46 3.63 22.59
CA GLN A 341 -7.07 2.52 21.71
C GLN A 341 -6.38 3.02 20.43
N ILE A 342 -6.93 4.07 19.79
CA ILE A 342 -6.33 4.74 18.64
C ILE A 342 -4.91 5.20 18.98
N LEU A 343 -4.71 5.87 20.12
CA LEU A 343 -3.39 6.28 20.58
C LEU A 343 -2.45 5.08 20.79
N SER A 344 -2.92 3.97 21.36
CA SER A 344 -2.14 2.74 21.51
C SER A 344 -1.64 2.22 20.17
N TRP A 345 -2.51 2.10 19.17
CA TRP A 345 -2.12 1.67 17.83
C TRP A 345 -1.13 2.63 17.15
N LEU A 346 -1.28 3.94 17.34
CA LEU A 346 -0.32 4.91 16.82
C LEU A 346 1.06 4.77 17.49
N TYR A 347 1.13 4.50 18.80
CA TYR A 347 2.41 4.22 19.46
C TYR A 347 3.03 2.89 19.01
N GLU A 348 2.22 1.85 18.82
CA GLU A 348 2.66 0.59 18.23
C GLU A 348 3.20 0.80 16.81
N ALA A 349 2.51 1.60 15.97
CA ALA A 349 2.97 1.93 14.63
C ALA A 349 4.37 2.57 14.67
N ASN A 350 4.58 3.53 15.58
CA ASN A 350 5.89 4.16 15.80
C ASN A 350 6.96 3.17 16.26
N LYS A 351 6.63 2.28 17.20
CA LYS A 351 7.56 1.27 17.72
C LYS A 351 8.01 0.35 16.59
N ASN A 352 7.07 -0.23 15.85
CA ASN A 352 7.36 -1.14 14.74
C ASN A 352 8.11 -0.42 13.60
N ALA A 353 7.84 0.86 13.35
CA ALA A 353 8.57 1.64 12.35
C ALA A 353 10.06 1.78 12.73
N LYS A 354 10.39 1.98 14.00
CA LYS A 354 11.78 2.10 14.47
C LYS A 354 12.59 0.82 14.23
N ASP A 355 11.97 -0.34 14.38
CA ASP A 355 12.62 -1.63 14.16
C ASP A 355 13.10 -1.82 12.70
N LEU A 356 12.53 -1.08 11.75
CA LEU A 356 12.91 -1.15 10.34
C LEU A 356 14.16 -0.32 9.99
N ILE A 357 14.54 0.63 10.84
CA ILE A 357 15.70 1.51 10.64
C ILE A 357 16.99 0.68 10.58
N GLU A 358 17.10 -0.34 11.43
CA GLU A 358 18.25 -1.25 11.49
C GLU A 358 18.48 -1.96 10.14
N TYR A 359 17.40 -2.44 9.53
CA TYR A 359 17.44 -3.22 8.29
C TYR A 359 17.44 -2.37 7.02
N LYS A 360 17.40 -1.04 7.17
CA LYS A 360 17.25 -0.06 6.08
C LYS A 360 15.99 -0.30 5.25
N LEU A 361 14.91 -0.74 5.89
CA LEU A 361 13.66 -1.05 5.21
C LEU A 361 12.69 0.13 5.31
N GLY A 362 12.05 0.42 4.18
CA GLY A 362 10.94 1.36 4.13
C GLY A 362 9.64 0.71 4.60
N ILE A 363 8.65 1.56 4.84
CA ILE A 363 7.30 1.19 5.22
C ILE A 363 6.42 1.29 3.99
N TYR A 364 5.68 0.23 3.68
CA TYR A 364 4.59 0.31 2.73
C TYR A 364 3.45 1.07 3.40
N SER A 365 3.35 2.36 3.10
CA SER A 365 2.57 3.34 3.86
C SER A 365 1.46 3.93 2.99
N PHE A 366 0.25 4.04 3.54
CA PHE A 366 -0.84 4.82 2.94
C PHE A 366 -1.08 6.18 3.62
N LEU A 367 -0.18 6.67 4.49
CA LEU A 367 -0.37 7.91 5.26
C LEU A 367 -0.81 9.13 4.43
N ASN A 368 -0.41 9.20 3.16
CA ASN A 368 -0.76 10.28 2.24
C ASN A 368 -2.01 9.95 1.39
N CYS A 369 -2.78 8.94 1.79
CA CYS A 369 -3.98 8.38 1.13
C CYS A 369 -3.70 7.63 -0.18
N PHE A 370 -2.44 7.44 -0.51
CA PHE A 370 -1.97 6.56 -1.56
C PHE A 370 -0.81 5.74 -1.03
N VAL A 371 -0.59 4.57 -1.62
CA VAL A 371 0.49 3.67 -1.22
C VAL A 371 1.84 4.14 -1.77
N GLN A 372 2.84 4.17 -0.89
CA GLN A 372 4.24 4.44 -1.21
C GLN A 372 5.18 3.65 -0.27
N ILE A 373 6.45 3.52 -0.65
CA ILE A 373 7.52 3.10 0.26
C ILE A 373 8.12 4.33 0.92
N GLN A 374 7.73 4.56 2.16
CA GLN A 374 8.13 5.68 2.98
C GLN A 374 9.33 5.33 3.86
N SER A 375 10.21 6.30 4.16
CA SER A 375 11.27 6.08 5.14
C SER A 375 10.67 5.97 6.56
N PRO A 376 11.26 5.15 7.46
CA PRO A 376 10.78 5.07 8.84
C PRO A 376 10.74 6.41 9.57
N ASP A 377 11.76 7.26 9.38
CA ASP A 377 11.85 8.57 10.04
C ASP A 377 10.71 9.52 9.63
N GLU A 378 10.36 9.53 8.33
CA GLU A 378 9.22 10.31 7.84
C GLU A 378 7.90 9.82 8.40
N PHE A 379 7.69 8.50 8.39
CA PHE A 379 6.51 7.87 8.93
C PHE A 379 6.33 8.21 10.41
N ILE A 380 7.37 8.02 11.22
CA ILE A 380 7.37 8.32 12.66
C ILE A 380 7.02 9.80 12.90
N SER A 381 7.65 10.71 12.15
CA SER A 381 7.35 12.14 12.25
C SER A 381 5.87 12.46 11.98
N TYR A 382 5.23 11.81 11.00
CA TYR A 382 3.82 12.02 10.72
C TYR A 382 2.90 11.39 11.79
N VAL A 383 3.23 10.20 12.27
CA VAL A 383 2.47 9.56 13.35
C VAL A 383 2.58 10.38 14.65
N ASP A 384 3.76 10.89 15.00
CA ASP A 384 3.95 11.77 16.17
C ASP A 384 3.13 13.07 16.05
N LYS A 385 3.07 13.67 14.86
CA LYS A 385 2.20 14.83 14.61
C LYS A 385 0.72 14.48 14.82
N THR A 386 0.28 13.31 14.35
CA THR A 386 -1.08 12.80 14.56
C THR A 386 -1.38 12.61 16.06
N ILE A 387 -0.49 11.94 16.81
CA ILE A 387 -0.62 11.74 18.26
C ILE A 387 -0.74 13.08 18.99
N ASN A 388 0.14 14.02 18.69
CA ASN A 388 0.15 15.34 19.31
C ASN A 388 -1.12 16.13 18.98
N LEU A 389 -1.66 15.98 17.76
CA LEU A 389 -2.93 16.60 17.37
C LEU A 389 -4.10 16.06 18.19
N ILE A 390 -4.20 14.73 18.35
CA ILE A 390 -5.26 14.09 19.16
C ILE A 390 -5.18 14.58 20.61
N LYS A 391 -3.99 14.50 21.22
CA LYS A 391 -3.77 14.97 22.60
C LYS A 391 -4.13 16.43 22.79
N LYS A 392 -3.89 17.27 21.78
CA LYS A 392 -4.24 18.70 21.82
C LYS A 392 -5.76 18.91 21.72
N LEU A 393 -6.43 18.21 20.80
CA LEU A 393 -7.86 18.39 20.56
C LEU A 393 -8.75 17.82 21.67
N LEU A 394 -8.32 16.71 22.28
CA LEU A 394 -9.13 15.90 23.20
C LEU A 394 -8.52 15.80 24.60
N LYS A 395 -7.66 16.77 24.99
CA LYS A 395 -6.93 16.76 26.26
C LYS A 395 -7.82 16.46 27.48
N GLU A 396 -8.97 17.12 27.55
CA GLU A 396 -9.91 16.97 28.66
C GLU A 396 -10.70 15.67 28.58
N ASP A 397 -11.08 15.25 27.38
CA ASP A 397 -11.85 14.02 27.18
C ASP A 397 -11.01 12.77 27.52
N LEU A 398 -9.69 12.80 27.28
CA LEU A 398 -8.77 11.72 27.64
C LEU A 398 -8.69 11.44 29.14
N LEU A 399 -9.14 12.35 30.00
CA LEU A 399 -9.17 12.19 31.46
C LEU A 399 -10.47 11.53 31.96
N LYS A 400 -11.43 11.28 31.07
CA LYS A 400 -12.73 10.71 31.41
C LYS A 400 -12.71 9.17 31.35
N GLU A 401 -13.81 8.58 31.83
CA GLU A 401 -14.12 7.17 31.71
C GLU A 401 -14.23 6.74 30.24
N ASP A 402 -13.95 5.47 29.96
CA ASP A 402 -13.81 4.96 28.59
C ASP A 402 -15.10 5.05 27.78
N ASP A 403 -16.26 4.93 28.43
CA ASP A 403 -17.59 5.02 27.83
C ASP A 403 -18.02 6.46 27.49
N ASN A 404 -17.29 7.49 27.95
CA ASN A 404 -17.62 8.87 27.64
C ASN A 404 -17.56 9.11 26.11
N LEU A 405 -18.70 9.49 25.54
CA LEU A 405 -18.83 9.86 24.14
C LEU A 405 -18.10 11.19 23.84
N ILE A 406 -17.36 11.22 22.74
CA ILE A 406 -16.63 12.38 22.24
C ILE A 406 -17.58 13.29 21.43
N ASP A 407 -17.65 14.57 21.80
CA ASP A 407 -18.27 15.58 20.94
C ASP A 407 -17.41 15.82 19.69
N LYS A 408 -17.84 15.23 18.56
CA LYS A 408 -17.16 15.36 17.26
C LYS A 408 -16.98 16.81 16.79
N LYS A 409 -17.75 17.78 17.28
CA LYS A 409 -17.53 19.20 16.95
C LYS A 409 -16.14 19.68 17.40
N LYS A 410 -15.60 19.12 18.49
CA LYS A 410 -14.24 19.40 18.97
C LYS A 410 -13.16 19.02 17.96
N LEU A 411 -13.43 18.03 17.10
CA LEU A 411 -12.51 17.57 16.06
C LEU A 411 -12.42 18.55 14.89
N LYS A 412 -13.37 19.48 14.74
CA LYS A 412 -13.37 20.52 13.68
C LYS A 412 -13.18 19.95 12.26
N GLY A 413 -13.75 18.78 12.00
CA GLY A 413 -13.64 18.07 10.71
C GLY A 413 -12.24 17.54 10.39
N VAL A 414 -11.35 17.40 11.37
CA VAL A 414 -10.08 16.70 11.21
C VAL A 414 -10.37 15.22 10.90
N LYS A 415 -9.67 14.70 9.88
CA LYS A 415 -9.63 13.30 9.51
C LYS A 415 -8.18 12.92 9.21
N PHE A 416 -7.69 11.77 9.67
CA PHE A 416 -6.30 11.34 9.45
C PHE A 416 -5.99 11.23 7.96
N LEU A 417 -6.93 10.71 7.16
CA LEU A 417 -6.84 10.62 5.70
C LEU A 417 -6.88 11.98 4.98
N LEU A 418 -7.03 13.09 5.69
CA LEU A 418 -6.96 14.42 5.08
C LEU A 418 -5.74 15.21 5.53
N LEU A 419 -5.00 14.74 6.54
CA LEU A 419 -3.90 15.50 7.15
C LEU A 419 -2.68 15.62 6.23
N TYR A 420 -2.33 14.56 5.49
CA TYR A 420 -1.06 14.44 4.77
C TYR A 420 -1.21 14.15 3.27
N ILE A 421 -2.43 14.27 2.75
CA ILE A 421 -2.79 13.99 1.35
C ILE A 421 -2.03 14.84 0.31
N GLU A 422 -1.49 15.99 0.73
CA GLU A 422 -0.72 16.90 -0.13
C GLU A 422 0.79 16.86 0.16
N GLU A 423 1.23 16.03 1.10
CA GLU A 423 2.64 15.90 1.43
C GLU A 423 3.39 15.19 0.29
N ARG A 424 4.50 15.79 -0.14
CA ARG A 424 5.33 15.19 -1.19
C ARG A 424 6.12 14.01 -0.64
N VAL A 425 6.26 12.99 -1.47
CA VAL A 425 7.13 11.86 -1.20
C VAL A 425 8.58 12.32 -1.31
N LYS A 426 9.39 12.07 -0.28
CA LYS A 426 10.81 12.41 -0.36
C LYS A 426 11.55 11.36 -1.19
N PRO A 427 12.33 11.79 -2.20
CA PRO A 427 13.19 10.88 -2.94
C PRO A 427 14.31 10.35 -2.04
N GLY A 428 14.76 9.13 -2.29
CA GLY A 428 15.93 8.61 -1.58
C GLY A 428 16.07 7.10 -1.71
N ILE A 429 17.24 6.60 -1.32
CA ILE A 429 17.47 5.17 -1.14
C ILE A 429 17.74 4.88 0.34
N LEU A 430 17.35 3.69 0.79
CA LEU A 430 17.60 3.22 2.15
C LEU A 430 18.71 2.17 2.08
N VAL A 431 19.95 2.66 2.10
CA VAL A 431 21.18 1.86 2.22
C VAL A 431 22.08 2.54 3.23
#